data_AF-A0AAD8PWZ9-F1
#
_entry.id   AF-A0AAD8PWZ9-F1
#
_cell.length_a   1.000
_cell.length_b   1.000
_cell.length_c   1.000
_cell.angle_alpha   90.00
_cell.angle_beta   90.00
_cell.angle_gamma   90.00
#
_symmetry.space_group_name_H-M   'P 1'
#
loop_
_entity.id
_entity.type
_entity.pdbx_description
1 polymer ?
#
loop_
_entity_poly.entity_id
_entity_poly.type
_entity_poly.pdbx_seq_one_letter_code
_entity_poly.pdbx_strand_id
1 'polypeptide(L)'
;MEHLASGQMLPLQHSIHYQESVLLKEKDPNYPVFSVKVPSNQNFVNEDPADIFFIAFEDVFNLFHSKRLDYNLVRLYAINLQMKINRERPRHIAVADPYYMRDSQLQDGSRTRTKAVRYLQNFMLMHKESNTILLPVFPEDKYCTLIILDPKWSLAQYFDSSSTTTKKDYTRIRGVLDEAILGYSKSGGTFDKNGQYIRPDTKKIGFKHVINFPCIKQPAGSIKEAFYVLHHLKGFVEDAEMMSLPPSKRDPIKMSREISDDDLREDFHRIQVKLSEIILQDVSNGSGLLHVARALPKRDIEERLHKQGDGRTWTTKDLYKPFPEPLKKTSQMTYYVVFEGRVPGVYEEWEECKKQVHKFSGNCYKGYPTRHEAVAKWRAHQANKSKMKTFLVLSLLLTIVAAVLYFILV
;
A
#
# COMPACT_ATOMS: atom_id res chain seq x y z
N MET A 1 -4.98 19.06 11.88
CA MET A 1 -3.81 19.14 10.98
C MET A 1 -3.08 17.84 11.12
N GLU A 2 -3.31 16.88 10.21
CA GLU A 2 -2.55 15.62 10.21
C GLU A 2 -1.15 15.90 9.67
N HIS A 3 -0.13 15.40 10.37
CA HIS A 3 1.24 15.39 9.88
C HIS A 3 1.29 14.57 8.58
N LEU A 4 1.60 15.22 7.45
CA LEU A 4 1.74 14.52 6.15
C LEU A 4 2.98 13.62 6.09
N ALA A 5 3.99 13.88 6.92
CA ALA A 5 5.20 13.06 7.04
C ALA A 5 5.47 12.68 8.50
N SER A 6 5.73 11.40 8.75
CA SER A 6 6.10 10.85 10.06
C SER A 6 7.23 9.81 9.92
N GLY A 7 7.93 9.51 11.02
CA GLY A 7 8.97 8.47 11.01
C GLY A 7 10.03 8.67 9.91
N GLN A 8 10.27 7.63 9.12
CA GLN A 8 11.26 7.64 8.01
C GLN A 8 10.86 8.54 6.83
N MET A 9 9.63 9.07 6.79
CA MET A 9 9.25 10.06 5.78
C MET A 9 9.97 11.40 5.99
N LEU A 10 10.25 11.78 7.24
CA LEU A 10 10.91 13.06 7.56
C LEU A 10 12.38 13.12 7.10
N PRO A 11 13.24 12.11 7.39
CA PRO A 11 14.59 12.09 6.84
C PRO A 11 14.62 12.02 5.31
N LEU A 12 13.66 11.33 4.69
CA LEU A 12 13.55 11.30 3.22
C LEU A 12 13.21 12.68 2.67
N GLN A 13 12.26 13.38 3.28
CA GLN A 13 11.92 14.74 2.93
C GLN A 13 13.15 15.66 3.04
N HIS A 14 13.91 15.59 4.13
CA HIS A 14 15.13 16.39 4.28
C HIS A 14 16.20 16.04 3.23
N SER A 15 16.35 14.76 2.88
CA SER A 15 17.25 14.34 1.80
C SER A 15 16.85 14.93 0.45
N ILE A 16 15.55 14.92 0.14
CA ILE A 16 15.00 15.53 -1.07
C ILE A 16 15.32 17.03 -1.08
N HIS A 17 14.95 17.77 -0.02
CA HIS A 17 15.24 19.21 0.09
C HIS A 17 16.73 19.53 -0.10
N TYR A 18 17.62 18.73 0.51
CA TYR A 18 19.05 18.89 0.33
C TYR A 18 19.46 18.72 -1.15
N GLN A 19 19.02 17.63 -1.79
CA GLN A 19 19.34 17.34 -3.19
C GLN A 19 18.77 18.41 -4.15
N GLU A 20 17.55 18.87 -3.90
CA GLU A 20 16.91 19.95 -4.65
C GLU A 20 17.72 21.25 -4.54
N SER A 21 18.21 21.59 -3.34
CA SER A 21 19.04 22.78 -3.13
C SER A 21 20.38 22.73 -3.88
N VAL A 22 20.89 21.53 -4.17
CA VAL A 22 22.08 21.31 -4.99
C VAL A 22 21.74 21.44 -6.47
N LEU A 23 20.71 20.74 -6.94
CA LEU A 23 20.28 20.77 -8.35
C LEU A 23 19.92 22.19 -8.80
N LEU A 24 19.26 22.98 -7.96
CA LEU A 24 18.87 24.35 -8.32
C LEU A 24 20.07 25.28 -8.56
N LYS A 25 21.24 24.99 -7.98
CA LYS A 25 22.49 25.74 -8.19
C LYS A 25 23.18 25.38 -9.51
N GLU A 26 22.88 24.22 -10.10
CA GLU A 26 23.51 23.77 -11.34
C GLU A 26 22.94 24.51 -12.56
N LYS A 27 23.79 24.73 -13.57
CA LYS A 27 23.41 25.39 -14.83
C LYS A 27 22.49 24.50 -15.69
N ASP A 28 22.81 23.20 -15.77
CA ASP A 28 22.01 22.16 -16.44
C ASP A 28 21.86 20.99 -15.46
N PRO A 29 20.90 21.07 -14.53
CA PRO A 29 20.73 20.03 -13.52
C PRO A 29 20.25 18.72 -14.12
N ASN A 30 20.66 17.64 -13.47
CA ASN A 30 20.10 16.32 -13.73
C ASN A 30 18.64 16.22 -13.23
N TYR A 31 17.94 15.15 -13.60
CA TYR A 31 16.56 14.94 -13.15
C TYR A 31 16.48 14.71 -11.62
N PRO A 32 15.46 15.27 -10.94
CA PRO A 32 15.25 15.10 -9.50
C PRO A 32 14.69 13.70 -9.18
N VAL A 33 15.57 12.70 -9.17
CA VAL A 33 15.20 11.27 -9.08
C VAL A 33 16.13 10.49 -8.16
N PHE A 34 15.58 9.43 -7.57
CA PHE A 34 16.37 8.33 -7.00
C PHE A 34 16.54 7.24 -8.06
N SER A 35 17.80 6.87 -8.34
CA SER A 35 18.11 5.72 -9.21
C SER A 35 18.17 4.44 -8.38
N VAL A 36 17.42 3.42 -8.77
CA VAL A 36 17.32 2.14 -8.07
C VAL A 36 18.00 1.05 -8.89
N LYS A 37 18.99 0.36 -8.32
CA LYS A 37 19.62 -0.82 -8.94
C LYS A 37 18.83 -2.08 -8.61
N VAL A 38 18.45 -2.84 -9.62
CA VAL A 38 17.84 -4.17 -9.43
C VAL A 38 18.94 -5.18 -9.09
N PRO A 39 18.81 -5.96 -7.99
CA PRO A 39 19.79 -6.98 -7.63
C PRO A 39 19.92 -8.05 -8.72
N SER A 40 21.15 -8.43 -9.05
CA SER A 40 21.42 -9.37 -10.14
C SER A 40 21.23 -10.84 -9.79
N ASN A 41 21.10 -11.16 -8.51
CA ASN A 41 21.17 -12.52 -7.97
C ASN A 41 19.82 -13.06 -7.47
N GLN A 42 18.69 -12.44 -7.82
CA GLN A 42 17.40 -12.70 -7.16
C GLN A 42 16.19 -12.92 -8.08
N ASN A 43 16.39 -13.43 -9.30
CA ASN A 43 15.30 -13.73 -10.24
C ASN A 43 14.37 -12.54 -10.56
N PHE A 44 14.89 -11.33 -10.37
CA PHE A 44 14.27 -10.09 -10.80
C PHE A 44 14.57 -9.84 -12.28
N VAL A 45 13.86 -8.89 -12.89
CA VAL A 45 14.18 -8.45 -14.24
C VAL A 45 15.34 -7.46 -14.16
N ASN A 46 16.56 -7.98 -14.32
CA ASN A 46 17.82 -7.29 -14.05
C ASN A 46 18.69 -7.09 -15.30
N GLU A 47 18.15 -7.30 -16.50
CA GLU A 47 18.80 -6.96 -17.75
C GLU A 47 18.55 -5.51 -18.20
N ASP A 48 19.44 -4.94 -19.01
CA ASP A 48 19.22 -3.62 -19.61
C ASP A 48 17.92 -3.62 -20.47
N PRO A 49 17.08 -2.57 -20.36
CA PRO A 49 17.23 -1.38 -19.51
C PRO A 49 16.59 -1.49 -18.12
N ALA A 50 15.99 -2.65 -17.77
CA ALA A 50 15.21 -2.87 -16.56
C ALA A 50 16.05 -2.96 -15.28
N ASP A 51 17.36 -3.18 -15.42
CA ASP A 51 18.35 -3.31 -14.36
C ASP A 51 18.51 -2.07 -13.48
N ILE A 52 18.08 -0.90 -13.99
CA ILE A 52 17.96 0.35 -13.23
C ILE A 52 16.61 0.98 -13.55
N PHE A 53 15.92 1.49 -12.53
CA PHE A 53 14.71 2.30 -12.69
C PHE A 53 14.72 3.50 -11.75
N PHE A 54 13.77 4.43 -11.94
CA PHE A 54 13.84 5.75 -11.31
C PHE A 54 12.57 6.04 -10.51
N ILE A 55 12.75 6.58 -9.29
CA ILE A 55 11.67 7.14 -8.47
C ILE A 55 11.81 8.67 -8.51
N ALA A 56 10.85 9.36 -9.11
CA ALA A 56 10.85 10.82 -9.14
C ALA A 56 10.61 11.39 -7.74
N PHE A 57 11.10 12.60 -7.45
CA PHE A 57 10.66 13.32 -6.25
C PHE A 57 9.14 13.56 -6.27
N GLU A 58 8.53 13.74 -7.45
CA GLU A 58 7.08 13.81 -7.60
C GLU A 58 6.38 12.50 -7.20
N ASP A 59 6.99 11.35 -7.47
CA ASP A 59 6.45 10.04 -7.04
C ASP A 59 6.46 9.93 -5.51
N VAL A 60 7.52 10.43 -4.85
CA VAL A 60 7.57 10.51 -3.38
C VAL A 60 6.56 11.51 -2.83
N PHE A 61 6.33 12.63 -3.52
CA PHE A 61 5.29 13.57 -3.14
C PHE A 61 3.91 12.91 -3.23
N ASN A 62 3.62 12.19 -4.31
CA ASN A 62 2.38 11.44 -4.45
C ASN A 62 2.23 10.35 -3.37
N LEU A 63 3.33 9.67 -3.01
CA LEU A 63 3.37 8.75 -1.88
C LEU A 63 2.94 9.42 -0.58
N PHE A 64 3.53 10.56 -0.21
CA PHE A 64 3.28 11.22 1.07
C PHE A 64 1.84 11.75 1.18
N HIS A 65 1.25 12.17 0.06
CA HIS A 65 -0.09 12.73 0.02
C HIS A 65 -1.19 11.69 -0.27
N SER A 66 -0.86 10.39 -0.21
CA SER A 66 -1.79 9.30 -0.51
C SER A 66 -2.47 9.46 -1.88
N LYS A 67 -1.74 9.98 -2.87
CA LYS A 67 -2.19 10.09 -4.27
C LYS A 67 -1.92 8.77 -5.00
N ARG A 68 -2.27 8.72 -6.29
CA ARG A 68 -1.94 7.58 -7.15
C ARG A 68 -0.43 7.34 -7.13
N LEU A 69 -0.02 6.12 -6.83
CA LEU A 69 1.39 5.73 -6.83
C LEU A 69 1.83 5.31 -8.23
N ASP A 70 3.05 5.69 -8.60
CA ASP A 70 3.69 5.24 -9.82
C ASP A 70 4.04 3.74 -9.77
N TYR A 71 4.10 3.11 -10.94
CA TYR A 71 4.42 1.69 -11.06
C TYR A 71 5.79 1.35 -10.46
N ASN A 72 6.75 2.28 -10.48
CA ASN A 72 8.08 2.05 -9.92
C ASN A 72 8.08 1.98 -8.40
N LEU A 73 7.18 2.67 -7.70
CA LEU A 73 7.02 2.50 -6.24
C LEU A 73 6.46 1.12 -5.90
N VAL A 74 5.54 0.61 -6.72
CA VAL A 74 5.02 -0.75 -6.56
C VAL A 74 6.10 -1.79 -6.87
N ARG A 75 6.88 -1.59 -7.94
CA ARG A 75 8.04 -2.42 -8.29
C ARG A 75 9.08 -2.45 -7.16
N LEU A 76 9.41 -1.28 -6.60
CA LEU A 76 10.35 -1.15 -5.48
C LEU A 76 9.88 -1.97 -4.27
N TYR A 77 8.60 -1.86 -3.91
CA TYR A 77 8.03 -2.61 -2.79
C TYR A 77 8.03 -4.13 -3.05
N ALA A 78 7.66 -4.55 -4.27
CA ALA A 78 7.65 -5.96 -4.67
C ALA A 78 9.06 -6.58 -4.60
N ILE A 79 10.08 -5.88 -5.11
CA ILE A 79 11.48 -6.29 -5.02
C ILE A 79 11.91 -6.41 -3.55
N ASN A 80 11.61 -5.40 -2.71
CA ASN A 80 11.97 -5.44 -1.29
C ASN A 80 11.31 -6.63 -0.56
N LEU A 81 10.03 -6.91 -0.82
CA LEU A 81 9.35 -8.07 -0.24
C LEU A 81 9.96 -9.40 -0.70
N GLN A 82 10.26 -9.55 -1.99
CA GLN A 82 10.90 -10.78 -2.47
C GLN A 82 12.31 -10.95 -1.88
N MET A 83 13.08 -9.87 -1.70
CA MET A 83 14.36 -9.91 -0.99
C MET A 83 14.19 -10.40 0.45
N LYS A 84 13.15 -9.91 1.15
CA LYS A 84 12.80 -10.38 2.50
C LYS A 84 12.46 -11.86 2.49
N ILE A 85 11.60 -12.32 1.58
CA ILE A 85 11.23 -13.73 1.40
C ILE A 85 12.47 -14.59 1.15
N ASN A 86 13.38 -14.16 0.28
CA ASN A 86 14.62 -14.91 0.00
C ASN A 86 15.50 -15.08 1.25
N ARG A 87 15.54 -14.06 2.12
CA ARG A 87 16.31 -14.07 3.37
C ARG A 87 15.64 -14.92 4.45
N GLU A 88 14.33 -14.77 4.64
CA GLU A 88 13.59 -15.38 5.76
C GLU A 88 13.03 -16.76 5.40
N ARG A 89 12.98 -17.08 4.10
CA ARG A 89 12.52 -18.36 3.53
C ARG A 89 11.17 -18.82 4.09
N PRO A 90 10.11 -17.97 4.12
CA PRO A 90 8.78 -18.46 4.41
C PRO A 90 8.39 -19.50 3.37
N ARG A 91 7.73 -20.58 3.81
CA ARG A 91 7.37 -21.66 2.89
C ARG A 91 6.21 -21.20 2.01
N HIS A 92 6.32 -21.49 0.71
CA HIS A 92 5.23 -21.47 -0.28
C HIS A 92 4.77 -20.12 -0.87
N ILE A 93 5.48 -19.01 -0.67
CA ILE A 93 5.13 -17.72 -1.28
C ILE A 93 6.30 -17.09 -2.06
N ALA A 94 5.97 -16.39 -3.15
CA ALA A 94 6.91 -15.57 -3.91
C ALA A 94 6.21 -14.32 -4.46
N VAL A 95 6.97 -13.25 -4.68
CA VAL A 95 6.54 -11.99 -5.28
C VAL A 95 7.34 -11.79 -6.56
N ALA A 96 6.64 -11.73 -7.69
CA ALA A 96 7.25 -11.50 -8.99
C ALA A 96 7.54 -10.01 -9.21
N ASP A 97 8.65 -9.71 -9.91
CA ASP A 97 8.97 -8.36 -10.39
C ASP A 97 7.95 -7.94 -11.45
N PRO A 98 7.18 -6.87 -11.22
CA PRO A 98 6.11 -6.49 -12.13
C PRO A 98 6.60 -5.70 -13.35
N TYR A 99 7.92 -5.57 -13.59
CA TYR A 99 8.50 -4.76 -14.67
C TYR A 99 7.76 -4.90 -16.01
N TYR A 100 7.61 -6.13 -16.51
CA TYR A 100 7.00 -6.43 -17.81
C TYR A 100 5.47 -6.33 -17.80
N MET A 101 4.83 -6.27 -16.63
CA MET A 101 3.38 -6.42 -16.50
C MET A 101 2.63 -5.09 -16.60
N ARG A 102 3.14 -4.18 -17.44
CA ARG A 102 2.42 -3.00 -17.92
C ARG A 102 1.77 -3.32 -19.25
N ASP A 103 0.49 -2.99 -19.38
CA ASP A 103 -0.32 -3.38 -20.54
C ASP A 103 0.26 -2.88 -21.88
N SER A 104 0.84 -1.69 -21.93
CA SER A 104 1.52 -1.17 -23.13
C SER A 104 2.71 -2.01 -23.57
N GLN A 105 3.37 -2.73 -22.65
CA GLN A 105 4.50 -3.60 -22.94
C GLN A 105 4.08 -4.99 -23.44
N LEU A 106 2.78 -5.31 -23.40
CA LEU A 106 2.26 -6.64 -23.69
C LEU A 106 1.56 -6.74 -25.05
N GLN A 107 1.81 -5.79 -25.95
CA GLN A 107 1.26 -5.82 -27.31
C GLN A 107 1.61 -7.13 -28.02
N ASP A 108 0.66 -7.69 -28.75
CA ASP A 108 0.83 -8.97 -29.45
C ASP A 108 1.97 -8.91 -30.47
N GLY A 109 2.78 -9.96 -30.51
CA GLY A 109 3.98 -10.03 -31.34
C GLY A 109 5.17 -9.20 -30.84
N SER A 110 5.02 -8.37 -29.79
CA SER A 110 6.12 -7.54 -29.30
C SER A 110 7.22 -8.35 -28.60
N ARG A 111 8.45 -7.84 -28.69
CA ARG A 111 9.62 -8.43 -28.00
C ARG A 111 9.46 -8.40 -26.48
N THR A 112 8.88 -7.33 -25.93
CA THR A 112 8.59 -7.17 -24.50
C THR A 112 7.59 -8.20 -24.01
N ARG A 113 6.50 -8.45 -24.75
CA ARG A 113 5.54 -9.52 -24.44
C ARG A 113 6.21 -10.90 -24.41
N THR A 114 7.08 -11.19 -25.38
CA THR A 114 7.83 -12.46 -25.42
C THR A 114 8.73 -12.63 -24.20
N LYS A 115 9.40 -11.55 -23.78
CA LYS A 115 10.20 -11.52 -22.55
C LYS A 115 9.33 -11.71 -21.30
N ALA A 116 8.14 -11.11 -21.25
CA ALA A 116 7.18 -11.27 -20.15
C ALA A 116 6.75 -12.73 -19.97
N VAL A 117 6.36 -13.40 -21.06
CA VAL A 117 5.99 -14.83 -21.05
C VAL A 117 7.13 -15.69 -20.52
N ARG A 118 8.35 -15.49 -21.05
CA ARG A 118 9.52 -16.25 -20.62
C ARG A 118 9.88 -16.00 -19.16
N TYR A 119 9.82 -14.74 -18.72
CA TYR A 119 10.06 -14.36 -17.33
C TYR A 119 9.12 -15.11 -16.39
N LEU A 120 7.81 -15.03 -16.63
CA LEU A 120 6.81 -15.69 -15.76
C LEU A 120 6.89 -17.21 -15.82
N GLN A 121 7.13 -17.80 -17.00
CA GLN A 121 7.37 -19.24 -17.13
C GLN A 121 8.52 -19.68 -16.23
N ASN A 122 9.67 -19.01 -16.33
CA ASN A 122 10.86 -19.34 -15.54
C ASN A 122 10.59 -19.11 -14.04
N PHE A 123 9.92 -18.02 -13.70
CA PHE A 123 9.55 -17.71 -12.32
C PHE A 123 8.67 -18.81 -11.71
N MET A 124 7.66 -19.28 -12.43
CA MET A 124 6.83 -20.42 -11.99
C MET A 124 7.62 -21.72 -11.84
N LEU A 125 8.57 -22.01 -12.74
CA LEU A 125 9.43 -23.21 -12.64
C LEU A 125 10.34 -23.16 -11.41
N MET A 126 10.94 -22.01 -11.12
CA MET A 126 11.81 -21.82 -9.95
C MET A 126 11.02 -21.92 -8.65
N HIS A 127 9.79 -21.44 -8.65
CA HIS A 127 8.90 -21.47 -7.51
C HIS A 127 7.91 -22.64 -7.56
N LYS A 128 8.22 -23.74 -8.27
CA LYS A 128 7.31 -24.91 -8.40
C LYS A 128 6.95 -25.59 -7.06
N GLU A 129 7.81 -25.46 -6.06
CA GLU A 129 7.55 -25.97 -4.70
C GLU A 129 6.71 -24.97 -3.87
N SER A 130 6.65 -23.72 -4.32
CA SER A 130 5.83 -22.68 -3.75
C SER A 130 4.47 -22.63 -4.45
N ASN A 131 3.40 -22.59 -3.66
CA ASN A 131 2.05 -22.73 -4.21
C ASN A 131 1.46 -21.39 -4.63
N THR A 132 2.02 -20.26 -4.17
CA THR A 132 1.40 -18.94 -4.34
C THR A 132 2.41 -17.91 -4.84
N ILE A 133 2.15 -17.36 -6.02
CA ILE A 133 2.93 -16.26 -6.61
C ILE A 133 2.07 -14.99 -6.61
N LEU A 134 2.59 -13.93 -6.02
CA LEU A 134 1.98 -12.61 -6.00
C LEU A 134 2.54 -11.79 -7.17
N LEU A 135 1.66 -11.37 -8.09
CA LEU A 135 2.03 -10.64 -9.29
C LEU A 135 1.25 -9.32 -9.39
N PRO A 136 1.86 -8.18 -9.05
CA PRO A 136 1.29 -6.87 -9.39
C PRO A 136 1.25 -6.68 -10.91
N VAL A 137 0.15 -6.15 -11.43
CA VAL A 137 -0.03 -5.84 -12.85
C VAL A 137 -0.66 -4.47 -13.05
N PHE A 138 -0.43 -3.87 -14.22
CA PHE A 138 -0.91 -2.53 -14.56
C PHE A 138 -1.74 -2.54 -15.86
N PRO A 139 -3.02 -2.92 -15.80
CA PRO A 139 -3.90 -2.88 -16.97
C PRO A 139 -4.09 -1.42 -17.44
N GLU A 140 -4.10 -1.23 -18.75
CA GLU A 140 -4.23 0.06 -19.44
C GLU A 140 -3.16 1.09 -19.04
N ASP A 141 -2.05 0.65 -18.42
CA ASP A 141 -1.03 1.50 -17.77
C ASP A 141 -1.59 2.49 -16.73
N LYS A 142 -2.87 2.31 -16.36
CA LYS A 142 -3.65 3.26 -15.58
C LYS A 142 -3.99 2.70 -14.21
N TYR A 143 -4.42 1.46 -14.14
CA TYR A 143 -4.84 0.86 -12.89
C TYR A 143 -3.75 -0.04 -12.34
N CYS A 144 -3.91 -0.45 -11.09
CA CYS A 144 -3.07 -1.47 -10.47
C CYS A 144 -3.97 -2.61 -9.98
N THR A 145 -3.53 -3.85 -10.11
CA THR A 145 -4.24 -5.03 -9.63
C THR A 145 -3.22 -6.05 -9.15
N LEU A 146 -3.51 -6.74 -8.05
CA LEU A 146 -2.73 -7.89 -7.64
C LEU A 146 -3.35 -9.15 -8.23
N ILE A 147 -2.58 -9.92 -8.98
CA ILE A 147 -2.98 -11.27 -9.40
C ILE A 147 -2.26 -12.27 -8.52
N ILE A 148 -3.02 -13.15 -7.88
CA ILE A 148 -2.48 -14.32 -7.21
C ILE A 148 -2.49 -15.47 -8.20
N LEU A 149 -1.32 -15.98 -8.50
CA LEU A 149 -1.11 -17.12 -9.38
C LEU A 149 -0.84 -18.36 -8.54
N ASP A 150 -1.60 -19.41 -8.81
CA ASP A 150 -1.32 -20.77 -8.34
C ASP A 150 -1.12 -21.65 -9.58
N PRO A 151 0.14 -21.89 -9.99
CA PRO A 151 0.44 -22.69 -11.17
C PRO A 151 -0.06 -24.14 -11.05
N LYS A 152 0.02 -24.73 -9.84
CA LYS A 152 -0.38 -26.13 -9.59
C LYS A 152 -1.87 -26.35 -9.82
N TRP A 153 -2.66 -25.34 -9.49
CA TRP A 153 -4.11 -25.32 -9.69
C TRP A 153 -4.55 -24.57 -10.94
N SER A 154 -3.60 -24.18 -11.80
CA SER A 154 -3.86 -23.36 -12.99
C SER A 154 -4.83 -22.22 -12.71
N LEU A 155 -4.66 -21.53 -11.58
CA LEU A 155 -5.60 -20.53 -11.08
C LEU A 155 -4.97 -19.14 -11.04
N ALA A 156 -5.70 -18.14 -11.54
CA ALA A 156 -5.31 -16.73 -11.46
C ALA A 156 -6.45 -15.91 -10.84
N GLN A 157 -6.26 -15.43 -9.61
CA GLN A 157 -7.27 -14.66 -8.87
C GLN A 157 -6.91 -13.18 -8.86
N TYR A 158 -7.84 -12.32 -9.26
CA TYR A 158 -7.60 -10.89 -9.42
C TYR A 158 -8.15 -10.14 -8.21
N PHE A 159 -7.25 -9.58 -7.42
CA PHE A 159 -7.57 -8.71 -6.29
C PHE A 159 -7.68 -7.28 -6.83
N ASP A 160 -8.81 -7.02 -7.48
CA ASP A 160 -9.16 -5.71 -8.01
C ASP A 160 -9.96 -4.91 -6.97
N SER A 161 -9.35 -3.89 -6.36
CA SER A 161 -10.03 -3.04 -5.38
C SER A 161 -11.04 -2.06 -5.99
N SER A 162 -11.03 -1.85 -7.31
CA SER A 162 -11.92 -0.87 -7.95
C SER A 162 -13.40 -1.25 -7.83
N SER A 163 -14.27 -0.24 -8.00
CA SER A 163 -15.73 -0.41 -8.07
C SER A 163 -16.12 -1.41 -9.17
N THR A 164 -17.19 -2.16 -8.97
CA THR A 164 -17.77 -3.09 -9.96
C THR A 164 -18.18 -2.42 -11.27
N THR A 165 -18.33 -1.09 -11.27
CA THR A 165 -18.61 -0.28 -12.46
C THR A 165 -17.36 0.02 -13.31
N THR A 166 -16.16 -0.04 -12.73
CA THR A 166 -14.91 0.20 -13.43
C THR A 166 -14.42 -1.12 -14.05
N LYS A 167 -14.73 -1.33 -15.32
CA LYS A 167 -14.21 -2.50 -16.06
C LYS A 167 -12.82 -2.18 -16.59
N LYS A 168 -11.87 -3.06 -16.29
CA LYS A 168 -10.49 -3.00 -16.78
C LYS A 168 -10.28 -4.01 -17.90
N ASP A 169 -9.50 -3.65 -18.90
CA ASP A 169 -9.08 -4.60 -19.94
C ASP A 169 -7.87 -5.41 -19.46
N TYR A 170 -8.04 -6.73 -19.39
CA TYR A 170 -6.99 -7.68 -19.02
C TYR A 170 -6.56 -8.56 -20.19
N THR A 171 -7.03 -8.30 -21.42
CA THR A 171 -6.86 -9.21 -22.57
C THR A 171 -5.40 -9.58 -22.80
N ARG A 172 -4.50 -8.59 -22.89
CA ARG A 172 -3.06 -8.82 -23.09
C ARG A 172 -2.42 -9.53 -21.89
N ILE A 173 -2.76 -9.11 -20.67
CA ILE A 173 -2.26 -9.72 -19.43
C ILE A 173 -2.66 -11.21 -19.38
N ARG A 174 -3.91 -11.56 -19.68
CA ARG A 174 -4.37 -12.96 -19.72
C ARG A 174 -3.62 -13.78 -20.77
N GLY A 175 -3.44 -13.22 -21.96
CA GLY A 175 -2.67 -13.89 -23.03
C GLY A 175 -1.25 -14.25 -22.59
N VAL A 176 -0.57 -13.34 -21.89
CA VAL A 176 0.78 -13.59 -21.35
C VAL A 176 0.76 -14.69 -20.27
N LEU A 177 -0.21 -14.64 -19.35
CA LEU A 177 -0.34 -15.63 -18.28
C LEU A 177 -0.62 -17.04 -18.85
N ASP A 178 -1.55 -17.15 -19.78
CA ASP A 178 -1.92 -18.41 -20.44
C ASP A 178 -0.76 -19.02 -21.22
N GLU A 179 0.01 -18.20 -21.94
CA GLU A 179 1.20 -18.68 -22.64
C GLU A 179 2.31 -19.09 -21.67
N ALA A 180 2.48 -18.35 -20.56
CA ALA A 180 3.48 -18.67 -19.56
C ALA A 180 3.19 -20.01 -18.87
N ILE A 181 1.94 -20.31 -18.51
CA ILE A 181 1.58 -21.59 -17.88
C ILE A 181 1.63 -22.76 -18.86
N LEU A 182 1.30 -22.52 -20.13
CA LEU A 182 1.52 -23.50 -21.19
C LEU A 182 3.01 -23.83 -21.35
N GLY A 183 3.87 -22.83 -21.31
CA GLY A 183 5.33 -23.00 -21.29
C GLY A 183 5.81 -23.75 -20.05
N TYR A 184 5.31 -23.37 -18.87
CA TYR A 184 5.58 -24.05 -17.60
C TYR A 184 5.27 -25.55 -17.67
N SER A 185 4.08 -25.91 -18.18
CA SER A 185 3.67 -27.30 -18.38
C SER A 185 4.65 -28.07 -19.27
N LYS A 186 5.02 -27.49 -20.42
CA LYS A 186 5.95 -28.11 -21.38
C LYS A 186 7.37 -28.25 -20.84
N SER A 187 7.74 -27.45 -19.84
CA SER A 187 9.08 -27.42 -19.25
C SER A 187 9.18 -28.20 -17.92
N GLY A 188 8.24 -29.13 -17.66
CA GLY A 188 8.29 -29.99 -16.47
C GLY A 188 7.67 -29.36 -15.21
N GLY A 189 6.84 -28.33 -15.38
CA GLY A 189 5.97 -27.82 -14.33
C GLY A 189 4.99 -28.88 -13.83
N THR A 190 4.69 -28.85 -12.53
CA THR A 190 3.83 -29.83 -11.88
C THR A 190 2.44 -29.25 -11.62
N PHE A 191 1.44 -30.11 -11.66
CA PHE A 191 0.05 -29.77 -11.37
C PHE A 191 -0.51 -30.71 -10.33
N ASP A 192 -1.48 -30.23 -9.56
CA ASP A 192 -2.31 -31.14 -8.77
C ASP A 192 -3.09 -32.07 -9.72
N LYS A 193 -3.44 -33.28 -9.24
CA LYS A 193 -4.20 -34.29 -9.99
C LYS A 193 -5.47 -33.74 -10.63
N ASN A 194 -6.11 -32.75 -10.00
CA ASN A 194 -7.33 -32.10 -10.47
C ASN A 194 -7.14 -30.59 -10.72
N GLY A 195 -5.89 -30.12 -10.71
CA GLY A 195 -5.56 -28.70 -10.76
C GLY A 195 -5.44 -28.13 -12.17
N GLN A 196 -5.26 -28.96 -13.20
CA GLN A 196 -5.09 -28.45 -14.57
C GLN A 196 -6.38 -27.84 -15.10
N TYR A 197 -6.28 -26.62 -15.64
CA TYR A 197 -7.35 -25.99 -16.39
C TYR A 197 -7.03 -26.01 -17.88
N ILE A 198 -7.91 -26.68 -18.65
CA ILE A 198 -7.84 -26.69 -20.11
C ILE A 198 -8.81 -25.65 -20.64
N ARG A 199 -8.28 -24.69 -21.41
CA ARG A 199 -9.08 -23.64 -22.01
C ARG A 199 -10.08 -24.22 -23.04
N PRO A 200 -11.37 -23.90 -22.95
CA PRO A 200 -12.39 -24.47 -23.83
C PRO A 200 -12.19 -24.16 -25.32
N ASP A 201 -11.64 -22.97 -25.61
CA ASP A 201 -11.48 -22.40 -26.95
C ASP A 201 -10.26 -22.96 -27.71
N THR A 202 -9.13 -23.11 -27.02
CA THR A 202 -7.85 -23.55 -27.64
C THR A 202 -7.51 -25.00 -27.37
N LYS A 203 -8.20 -25.66 -26.42
CA LYS A 203 -7.87 -27.00 -25.90
C LYS A 203 -6.44 -27.12 -25.35
N LYS A 204 -5.83 -26.00 -24.96
CA LYS A 204 -4.51 -25.93 -24.34
C LYS A 204 -4.65 -25.61 -22.85
N ILE A 205 -3.62 -25.97 -22.08
CA ILE A 205 -3.50 -25.51 -20.69
C ILE A 205 -3.47 -23.99 -20.67
N GLY A 206 -4.18 -23.41 -19.70
CA GLY A 206 -4.19 -21.99 -19.41
C GLY A 206 -4.56 -21.76 -17.95
N PHE A 207 -4.68 -20.51 -17.54
CA PHE A 207 -5.19 -20.16 -16.22
C PHE A 207 -6.72 -20.07 -16.23
N LYS A 208 -7.34 -20.59 -15.19
CA LYS A 208 -8.71 -20.22 -14.81
C LYS A 208 -8.66 -18.83 -14.20
N HIS A 209 -9.07 -17.83 -14.97
CA HIS A 209 -9.09 -16.44 -14.53
C HIS A 209 -10.34 -16.14 -13.70
N VAL A 210 -10.15 -15.80 -12.42
CA VAL A 210 -11.21 -15.37 -11.49
C VAL A 210 -11.08 -13.87 -11.25
N ILE A 211 -11.80 -13.08 -12.06
CA ILE A 211 -11.62 -11.62 -12.09
C ILE A 211 -12.42 -10.91 -11.00
N ASN A 212 -13.57 -11.46 -10.63
CA ASN A 212 -14.45 -10.91 -9.59
C ASN A 212 -14.18 -11.58 -8.23
N PHE A 213 -12.90 -11.70 -7.85
CA PHE A 213 -12.55 -12.27 -6.56
C PHE A 213 -12.94 -11.30 -5.42
N PRO A 214 -13.50 -11.78 -4.30
CA PRO A 214 -13.82 -10.93 -3.17
C PRO A 214 -12.53 -10.45 -2.48
N CYS A 215 -12.19 -9.17 -2.70
CA CYS A 215 -11.13 -8.47 -1.99
C CYS A 215 -11.65 -7.12 -1.45
N ILE A 216 -10.85 -6.45 -0.64
CA ILE A 216 -11.18 -5.14 -0.08
C ILE A 216 -11.37 -4.14 -1.24
N LYS A 217 -12.53 -3.47 -1.23
CA LYS A 217 -12.90 -2.50 -2.28
C LYS A 217 -12.62 -1.08 -1.82
N GLN A 218 -12.10 -0.27 -2.74
CA GLN A 218 -11.91 1.15 -2.51
C GLN A 218 -13.24 1.92 -2.67
N PRO A 219 -13.41 3.06 -1.99
CA PRO A 219 -14.56 3.94 -2.22
C PRO A 219 -14.69 4.37 -3.68
N ALA A 220 -15.92 4.63 -4.13
CA ALA A 220 -16.17 5.12 -5.48
C ALA A 220 -15.34 6.39 -5.79
N GLY A 221 -14.71 6.41 -6.96
CA GLY A 221 -13.84 7.53 -7.39
C GLY A 221 -12.45 7.57 -6.74
N SER A 222 -12.10 6.61 -5.87
CA SER A 222 -10.75 6.51 -5.32
C SER A 222 -9.73 6.15 -6.42
N ILE A 223 -8.50 6.63 -6.23
CA ILE A 223 -7.34 6.44 -7.13
C ILE A 223 -6.21 5.66 -6.44
N LYS A 224 -6.56 4.90 -5.41
CA LYS A 224 -5.61 4.32 -4.45
C LYS A 224 -5.33 2.85 -4.73
N GLU A 225 -5.63 2.32 -5.91
CA GLU A 225 -5.47 0.90 -6.26
C GLU A 225 -4.11 0.35 -5.85
N ALA A 226 -3.04 1.10 -6.11
CA ALA A 226 -1.68 0.71 -5.73
C ALA A 226 -1.53 0.51 -4.21
N PHE A 227 -2.10 1.38 -3.37
CA PHE A 227 -2.07 1.18 -1.92
C PHE A 227 -2.80 -0.10 -1.47
N TYR A 228 -3.94 -0.43 -2.09
CA TYR A 228 -4.63 -1.70 -1.82
C TYR A 228 -3.82 -2.91 -2.28
N VAL A 229 -3.13 -2.81 -3.43
CA VAL A 229 -2.20 -3.84 -3.89
C VAL A 229 -1.05 -4.03 -2.92
N LEU A 230 -0.42 -2.94 -2.44
CA LEU A 230 0.67 -3.01 -1.46
C LEU A 230 0.20 -3.58 -0.11
N HIS A 231 -1.02 -3.23 0.32
CA HIS A 231 -1.67 -3.81 1.49
C HIS A 231 -1.85 -5.32 1.35
N HIS A 232 -2.40 -5.79 0.23
CA HIS A 232 -2.56 -7.23 -0.01
C HIS A 232 -1.23 -7.97 -0.12
N LEU A 233 -0.24 -7.40 -0.84
CA LEU A 233 1.11 -7.96 -0.91
C LEU A 233 1.70 -8.18 0.49
N LYS A 234 1.67 -7.14 1.32
CA LYS A 234 2.15 -7.19 2.71
C LYS A 234 1.39 -8.25 3.51
N GLY A 235 0.06 -8.27 3.43
CA GLY A 235 -0.79 -9.21 4.14
C GLY A 235 -0.47 -10.67 3.82
N PHE A 236 -0.41 -11.03 2.54
CA PHE A 236 -0.08 -12.40 2.13
C PHE A 236 1.31 -12.86 2.59
N VAL A 237 2.31 -11.97 2.56
CA VAL A 237 3.65 -12.27 3.04
C VAL A 237 3.67 -12.46 4.57
N GLU A 238 3.00 -11.58 5.32
CA GLU A 238 2.85 -11.72 6.78
C GLU A 238 2.10 -13.01 7.16
N ASP A 239 1.06 -13.39 6.40
CA ASP A 239 0.32 -14.62 6.64
C ASP A 239 1.18 -15.86 6.38
N ALA A 240 1.99 -15.87 5.30
CA ALA A 240 2.92 -16.96 5.02
C ALA A 240 4.01 -17.09 6.10
N GLU A 241 4.51 -15.97 6.62
CA GLU A 241 5.42 -15.93 7.76
C GLU A 241 4.76 -16.50 9.02
N MET A 242 3.51 -16.12 9.31
CA MET A 242 2.76 -16.63 10.46
C MET A 242 2.46 -18.13 10.34
N MET A 243 2.10 -18.61 9.16
CA MET A 243 1.87 -20.04 8.91
C MET A 243 3.15 -20.87 9.09
N SER A 244 4.32 -20.26 8.89
CA SER A 244 5.63 -20.88 9.13
C SER A 244 5.96 -21.03 10.63
N LEU A 245 5.22 -20.37 11.54
CA LEU A 245 5.38 -20.51 12.98
C LEU A 245 4.70 -21.78 13.54
N PRO A 246 5.20 -22.34 14.67
CA PRO A 246 4.52 -23.39 15.41
C PRO A 246 3.09 -22.97 15.79
N PRO A 247 2.10 -23.89 15.83
CA PRO A 247 0.71 -23.55 16.13
C PRO A 247 0.53 -22.72 17.41
N SER A 248 1.34 -22.97 18.46
CA SER A 248 1.32 -22.23 19.73
C SER A 248 1.76 -20.77 19.65
N LYS A 249 2.40 -20.36 18.56
CA LYS A 249 2.89 -18.98 18.32
C LYS A 249 2.08 -18.23 17.26
N ARG A 250 1.04 -18.85 16.70
CA ARG A 250 0.13 -18.20 15.75
C ARG A 250 -0.88 -17.36 16.52
N ASP A 251 -1.19 -16.17 16.00
CA ASP A 251 -2.22 -15.29 16.59
C ASP A 251 -3.54 -15.46 15.82
N PRO A 252 -4.54 -16.19 16.37
CA PRO A 252 -5.79 -16.47 15.67
C PRO A 252 -6.66 -15.22 15.48
N ILE A 253 -6.49 -14.21 16.33
CA ILE A 253 -7.24 -12.95 16.26
C ILE A 253 -6.75 -12.14 15.06
N LYS A 254 -5.43 -12.12 14.82
CA LYS A 254 -4.86 -11.46 13.65
C LYS A 254 -5.33 -12.09 12.33
N MET A 255 -5.60 -13.39 12.30
CA MET A 255 -6.03 -14.12 11.10
C MET A 255 -7.51 -13.94 10.73
N SER A 256 -8.37 -13.54 11.67
CA SER A 256 -9.84 -13.56 11.51
C SER A 256 -10.51 -12.18 11.62
N ARG A 257 -9.74 -11.13 11.91
CA ARG A 257 -10.28 -9.81 12.19
C ARG A 257 -10.69 -9.08 10.91
N GLU A 258 -11.94 -8.62 10.88
CA GLU A 258 -12.42 -7.67 9.87
C GLU A 258 -11.60 -6.36 9.94
N ILE A 259 -11.16 -5.89 8.78
CA ILE A 259 -10.37 -4.68 8.65
C ILE A 259 -11.31 -3.48 8.50
N SER A 260 -11.20 -2.51 9.42
CA SER A 260 -11.92 -1.24 9.32
C SER A 260 -11.22 -0.24 8.38
N ASP A 261 -11.95 0.78 7.93
CA ASP A 261 -11.37 1.90 7.16
C ASP A 261 -10.21 2.59 7.89
N ASP A 262 -10.28 2.69 9.23
CA ASP A 262 -9.21 3.28 10.03
C ASP A 262 -7.98 2.37 10.09
N ASP A 263 -8.17 1.06 10.20
CA ASP A 263 -7.07 0.09 10.13
C ASP A 263 -6.39 0.16 8.74
N LEU A 264 -7.14 0.37 7.64
CA LEU A 264 -6.60 0.57 6.29
C LEU A 264 -5.82 1.88 6.15
N ARG A 265 -6.34 2.98 6.69
CA ARG A 265 -5.61 4.27 6.69
C ARG A 265 -4.28 4.15 7.42
N GLU A 266 -4.27 3.47 8.57
CA GLU A 266 -3.05 3.21 9.32
C GLU A 266 -2.08 2.30 8.55
N ASP A 267 -2.57 1.29 7.85
CA ASP A 267 -1.72 0.42 7.03
C ASP A 267 -1.14 1.14 5.81
N PHE A 268 -1.92 1.99 5.14
CA PHE A 268 -1.41 2.84 4.07
C PHE A 268 -0.33 3.79 4.59
N HIS A 269 -0.49 4.32 5.80
CA HIS A 269 0.55 5.11 6.43
C HIS A 269 1.82 4.29 6.71
N ARG A 270 1.69 3.05 7.22
CA ARG A 270 2.84 2.14 7.39
C ARG A 270 3.52 1.83 6.06
N ILE A 271 2.78 1.69 4.97
CA ILE A 271 3.32 1.53 3.61
C ILE A 271 4.11 2.76 3.18
N GLN A 272 3.61 3.97 3.43
CA GLN A 272 4.34 5.23 3.15
C GLN A 272 5.67 5.28 3.90
N VAL A 273 5.65 4.99 5.20
CA VAL A 273 6.84 4.94 6.05
C VAL A 273 7.82 3.87 5.54
N LYS A 274 7.33 2.68 5.19
CA LYS A 274 8.20 1.59 4.72
C LYS A 274 8.84 1.89 3.37
N LEU A 275 8.10 2.44 2.41
CA LEU A 275 8.69 2.88 1.14
C LEU A 275 9.73 3.97 1.34
N SER A 276 9.50 4.89 2.28
CA SER A 276 10.48 5.93 2.62
C SER A 276 11.77 5.35 3.22
N GLU A 277 11.62 4.35 4.10
CA GLU A 277 12.75 3.60 4.67
C GLU A 277 13.54 2.87 3.58
N ILE A 278 12.88 2.20 2.63
CA ILE A 278 13.54 1.51 1.51
C ILE A 278 14.33 2.51 0.66
N ILE A 279 13.75 3.66 0.32
CA ILE A 279 14.45 4.68 -0.48
C ILE A 279 15.69 5.18 0.27
N LEU A 280 15.57 5.49 1.56
CA LEU A 280 16.72 5.96 2.35
C LEU A 280 17.81 4.90 2.52
N GLN A 281 17.43 3.71 2.97
CA GLN A 281 18.37 2.70 3.46
C GLN A 281 18.89 1.79 2.35
N ASP A 282 18.05 1.42 1.39
CA ASP A 282 18.43 0.48 0.33
C ASP A 282 18.84 1.20 -0.96
N VAL A 283 18.29 2.37 -1.27
CA VAL A 283 18.54 3.10 -2.52
C VAL A 283 19.57 4.22 -2.36
N SER A 284 19.37 5.12 -1.39
CA SER A 284 20.21 6.32 -1.23
C SER A 284 21.51 6.05 -0.47
N ASN A 285 21.50 5.14 0.51
CA ASN A 285 22.68 4.79 1.28
C ASN A 285 23.69 4.01 0.42
N GLY A 286 24.97 4.38 0.46
CA GLY A 286 26.04 3.73 -0.31
C GLY A 286 26.26 2.24 0.00
N SER A 287 25.78 1.77 1.16
CA SER A 287 25.78 0.35 1.55
C SER A 287 24.46 -0.38 1.26
N GLY A 288 23.47 0.34 0.72
CA GLY A 288 22.15 -0.19 0.41
C GLY A 288 22.18 -1.21 -0.73
N LEU A 289 21.31 -2.21 -0.64
CA LEU A 289 21.28 -3.33 -1.60
C LEU A 289 20.73 -2.94 -2.99
N LEU A 290 20.07 -1.79 -3.08
CA LEU A 290 19.48 -1.25 -4.30
C LEU A 290 20.21 0.03 -4.77
N HIS A 291 21.39 0.30 -4.21
CA HIS A 291 22.15 1.52 -4.46
C HIS A 291 22.82 1.51 -5.83
N VAL A 292 22.76 2.64 -6.52
CA VAL A 292 23.54 2.89 -7.73
C VAL A 292 24.79 3.68 -7.35
N ALA A 293 25.95 3.03 -7.40
CA ALA A 293 27.23 3.58 -6.93
C ALA A 293 27.68 4.88 -7.62
N ARG A 294 27.19 5.15 -8.83
CA ARG A 294 27.49 6.38 -9.59
C ARG A 294 26.20 6.94 -10.17
N ALA A 295 25.93 8.20 -9.91
CA ALA A 295 24.81 8.90 -10.51
C ALA A 295 24.89 8.81 -12.05
N LEU A 296 23.77 8.48 -12.67
CA LEU A 296 23.66 8.40 -14.13
C LEU A 296 23.55 9.81 -14.71
N PRO A 297 24.32 10.18 -15.74
CA PRO A 297 24.13 11.46 -16.42
C PRO A 297 22.77 11.51 -17.10
N LYS A 298 22.24 12.73 -17.27
CA LYS A 298 20.91 13.00 -17.83
C LYS A 298 20.60 12.22 -19.12
N ARG A 299 21.56 12.18 -20.06
CA ARG A 299 21.46 11.43 -21.32
C ARG A 299 21.21 9.94 -21.11
N ASP A 300 21.90 9.31 -20.15
CA ASP A 300 21.76 7.88 -19.88
C ASP A 300 20.40 7.57 -19.24
N ILE A 301 19.89 8.49 -18.42
CA ILE A 301 18.53 8.41 -17.86
C ILE A 301 17.51 8.47 -19.02
N GLU A 302 17.63 9.43 -19.92
CA GLU A 302 16.73 9.60 -21.08
C GLU A 302 16.73 8.38 -22.01
N GLU A 303 17.91 7.83 -22.31
CA GLU A 303 18.03 6.63 -23.13
C GLU A 303 17.35 5.43 -22.47
N ARG A 304 17.53 5.26 -21.15
CA ARG A 304 16.89 4.18 -20.40
C ARG A 304 15.38 4.33 -20.36
N LEU A 305 14.86 5.52 -20.06
CA LEU A 305 13.42 5.80 -20.06
C LEU A 305 12.80 5.50 -21.43
N HIS A 306 13.47 5.91 -22.52
CA HIS A 306 13.04 5.60 -23.88
C HIS A 306 12.97 4.09 -24.13
N LYS A 307 14.03 3.33 -23.80
CA LYS A 307 14.05 1.86 -23.95
C LYS A 307 13.01 1.15 -23.06
N GLN A 308 12.71 1.73 -21.90
CA GLN A 308 11.70 1.22 -20.97
C GLN A 308 10.26 1.53 -21.42
N GLY A 309 10.08 2.40 -22.41
CA GLY A 309 8.77 2.94 -22.79
C GLY A 309 8.16 3.84 -21.71
N ASP A 310 9.00 4.47 -20.90
CA ASP A 310 8.58 5.41 -19.86
C ASP A 310 8.52 6.82 -20.47
N GLY A 311 7.35 7.18 -20.98
CA GLY A 311 7.09 8.48 -21.60
C GLY A 311 6.71 9.59 -20.61
N ARG A 312 6.89 9.40 -19.30
CA ARG A 312 6.56 10.43 -18.31
C ARG A 312 7.39 11.68 -18.56
N THR A 313 6.75 12.83 -18.44
CA THR A 313 7.44 14.13 -18.45
C THR A 313 8.05 14.36 -17.09
N TRP A 314 9.37 14.25 -16.99
CA TRP A 314 10.08 14.51 -15.75
C TRP A 314 10.20 16.01 -15.51
N THR A 315 10.06 16.40 -14.25
CA THR A 315 10.17 17.80 -13.84
C THR A 315 11.54 18.36 -14.23
N THR A 316 11.57 19.36 -15.10
CA THR A 316 12.76 20.14 -15.46
C THR A 316 12.90 21.34 -14.53
N LYS A 317 14.09 21.95 -14.46
CA LYS A 317 14.33 23.16 -13.65
C LYS A 317 13.28 24.26 -13.87
N ASP A 318 12.83 24.44 -15.11
CA ASP A 318 11.86 25.47 -15.49
C ASP A 318 10.42 25.15 -15.07
N LEU A 319 10.10 23.86 -14.92
CA LEU A 319 8.77 23.36 -14.51
C LEU A 319 8.76 22.90 -13.05
N TYR A 320 9.84 23.16 -12.33
CA TYR A 320 10.10 22.58 -11.03
C TYR A 320 9.25 23.21 -9.93
N LYS A 321 8.42 22.36 -9.32
CA LYS A 321 7.66 22.68 -8.11
C LYS A 321 8.43 22.07 -6.92
N PRO A 322 8.90 22.88 -5.97
CA PRO A 322 9.67 22.36 -4.85
C PRO A 322 8.87 21.36 -4.05
N PHE A 323 9.54 20.32 -3.54
CA PHE A 323 8.93 19.43 -2.57
C PHE A 323 8.42 20.30 -1.40
N PRO A 324 7.20 20.10 -0.89
CA PRO A 324 6.69 20.95 0.17
C PRO A 324 7.65 20.95 1.35
N GLU A 325 7.83 22.11 1.98
CA GLU A 325 8.46 22.17 3.30
C GLU A 325 7.76 21.17 4.23
N PRO A 326 8.50 20.46 5.12
CA PRO A 326 7.86 19.74 6.20
C PRO A 326 6.91 20.73 6.88
N LEU A 327 5.66 20.32 7.13
CA LEU A 327 4.74 21.17 7.88
C LEU A 327 5.49 21.61 9.14
N LYS A 328 5.89 22.90 9.20
CA LYS A 328 6.46 23.46 10.41
C LYS A 328 5.47 23.08 11.48
N LYS A 329 5.93 22.39 12.52
CA LYS A 329 5.13 22.12 13.71
C LYS A 329 4.72 23.50 14.20
N THR A 330 3.59 24.02 13.74
CA THR A 330 3.00 25.20 14.31
C THR A 330 2.68 24.72 15.69
N SER A 331 3.44 25.22 16.66
CA SER A 331 3.22 25.07 18.07
C SER A 331 1.91 25.77 18.48
N GLN A 332 0.83 25.58 17.72
CA GLN A 332 -0.51 25.68 18.26
C GLN A 332 -0.69 24.44 19.12
N MET A 333 -0.24 24.56 20.37
CA MET A 333 -0.52 23.62 21.45
C MET A 333 -2.02 23.30 21.42
N THR A 334 -2.35 22.14 20.85
CA THR A 334 -3.74 21.71 20.73
C THR A 334 -4.03 20.87 21.96
N TYR A 335 -4.91 21.38 22.82
CA TYR A 335 -5.41 20.68 24.00
C TYR A 335 -6.61 19.83 23.61
N TYR A 336 -6.62 18.57 23.99
CA TYR A 336 -7.67 17.63 23.61
C TYR A 336 -8.63 17.42 24.76
N VAL A 337 -9.93 17.56 24.51
CA VAL A 337 -10.98 17.23 25.47
C VAL A 337 -11.58 15.89 25.08
N VAL A 338 -11.56 14.93 25.99
CA VAL A 338 -12.32 13.69 25.90
C VAL A 338 -13.62 13.90 26.67
N PHE A 339 -14.73 14.04 25.95
CA PHE A 339 -16.07 14.18 26.52
C PHE A 339 -16.64 12.82 26.95
N GLU A 340 -16.48 11.82 26.07
CA GLU A 340 -16.84 10.41 26.33
C GLU A 340 -15.66 9.52 25.93
N GLY A 341 -15.25 8.65 26.85
CA GLY A 341 -14.07 7.80 26.69
C GLY A 341 -13.77 7.02 27.97
N ARG A 342 -12.65 6.29 27.99
CA ARG A 342 -12.20 5.53 29.17
C ARG A 342 -11.99 6.44 30.38
N VAL A 343 -11.21 7.50 30.20
CA VAL A 343 -11.02 8.56 31.19
C VAL A 343 -11.35 9.90 30.51
N PRO A 344 -12.55 10.46 30.75
CA PRO A 344 -12.91 11.79 30.26
C PRO A 344 -12.10 12.89 30.96
N GLY A 345 -11.69 13.92 30.22
CA GLY A 345 -10.82 14.96 30.75
C GLY A 345 -10.15 15.81 29.68
N VAL A 346 -9.24 16.69 30.10
CA VAL A 346 -8.41 17.52 29.21
C VAL A 346 -7.00 16.99 29.19
N TYR A 347 -6.47 16.75 27.99
CA TYR A 347 -5.15 16.20 27.72
C TYR A 347 -4.32 17.18 26.90
N GLU A 348 -3.02 17.23 27.17
CA GLU A 348 -2.08 18.11 26.45
C GLU A 348 -1.45 17.37 25.25
N GLU A 349 -1.30 16.06 25.37
CA GLU A 349 -0.71 15.20 24.34
C GLU A 349 -1.78 14.36 23.63
N TRP A 350 -1.71 14.32 22.30
CA TRP A 350 -2.64 13.54 21.48
C TRP A 350 -2.58 12.05 21.84
N GLU A 351 -1.39 11.50 22.09
CA GLU A 351 -1.23 10.08 22.40
C GLU A 351 -1.92 9.69 23.72
N GLU A 352 -1.99 10.60 24.69
CA GLU A 352 -2.75 10.37 25.93
C GLU A 352 -4.25 10.42 25.69
N CYS A 353 -4.73 11.40 24.92
CA CYS A 353 -6.12 11.50 24.48
C CYS A 353 -6.54 10.24 23.70
N LYS A 354 -5.71 9.81 22.73
CA LYS A 354 -5.93 8.65 21.87
C LYS A 354 -6.12 7.38 22.69
N LYS A 355 -5.30 7.15 23.73
CA LYS A 355 -5.48 6.01 24.65
C LYS A 355 -6.88 5.96 25.29
N GLN A 356 -7.53 7.11 25.50
CA GLN A 356 -8.86 7.15 26.12
C GLN A 356 -10.00 6.88 25.14
N VAL A 357 -9.84 7.24 23.87
CA VAL A 357 -10.93 7.22 22.88
C VAL A 357 -10.80 6.10 21.86
N HIS A 358 -9.57 5.64 21.59
CA HIS A 358 -9.31 4.64 20.56
C HIS A 358 -10.03 3.33 20.87
N LYS A 359 -10.82 2.83 19.91
CA LYS A 359 -11.68 1.63 20.04
C LYS A 359 -12.66 1.68 21.22
N PHE A 360 -13.00 2.87 21.72
CA PHE A 360 -14.04 3.04 22.74
C PHE A 360 -15.37 3.36 22.03
N SER A 361 -16.40 2.54 22.23
CA SER A 361 -17.71 2.74 21.61
C SER A 361 -18.39 4.00 22.14
N GLY A 362 -18.93 4.83 21.25
CA GLY A 362 -19.56 6.10 21.63
C GLY A 362 -18.59 7.16 22.14
N ASN A 363 -17.29 7.05 21.81
CA ASN A 363 -16.32 8.08 22.18
C ASN A 363 -16.68 9.44 21.58
N CYS A 364 -16.34 10.50 22.30
CA CYS A 364 -16.54 11.88 21.87
C CYS A 364 -15.35 12.71 22.35
N TYR A 365 -14.61 13.32 21.43
CA TYR A 365 -13.47 14.16 21.77
C TYR A 365 -13.29 15.31 20.76
N LYS A 366 -12.57 16.37 21.18
CA LYS A 366 -12.27 17.52 20.32
C LYS A 366 -10.99 18.23 20.76
N GLY A 367 -10.19 18.71 19.80
CA GLY A 367 -9.03 19.56 20.05
C GLY A 367 -9.38 21.05 20.10
N TYR A 368 -8.64 21.80 20.91
CA TYR A 368 -8.79 23.25 21.11
C TYR A 368 -7.42 23.94 21.15
N PRO A 369 -7.32 25.19 20.66
CA PRO A 369 -6.05 25.92 20.59
C PRO A 369 -5.49 26.37 21.94
N THR A 370 -6.29 26.36 23.03
CA THR A 370 -5.84 26.76 24.37
C THR A 370 -6.40 25.85 25.45
N ARG A 371 -5.63 25.67 26.54
CA ARG A 371 -6.06 24.91 27.72
C ARG A 371 -7.31 25.49 28.34
N HIS A 372 -7.40 26.82 28.34
CA HIS A 372 -8.53 27.54 28.91
C HIS A 372 -9.82 27.21 28.16
N GLU A 373 -9.80 27.23 26.82
CA GLU A 373 -10.96 26.85 26.01
C GLU A 373 -11.33 25.38 26.20
N ALA A 374 -10.34 24.48 26.19
CA ALA A 374 -10.56 23.05 26.42
C ALA A 374 -11.23 22.78 27.78
N VAL A 375 -10.71 23.40 28.86
CA VAL A 375 -11.27 23.28 30.21
C VAL A 375 -12.67 23.88 30.29
N ALA A 376 -12.92 25.03 29.63
CA ALA A 376 -14.24 25.64 29.61
C ALA A 376 -15.28 24.73 28.93
N LYS A 377 -14.92 24.12 27.79
CA LYS A 377 -15.79 23.19 27.06
C LYS A 377 -16.03 21.91 27.85
N TRP A 378 -15.00 21.37 28.50
CA TRP A 378 -15.12 20.21 29.38
C TRP A 378 -16.08 20.47 30.55
N ARG A 379 -15.91 21.60 31.25
CA ARG A 379 -16.78 22.02 32.37
C ARG A 379 -18.23 22.22 31.92
N ALA A 380 -18.44 22.87 30.78
CA ALA A 380 -19.78 23.08 30.23
C ALA A 380 -20.48 21.75 29.92
N HIS A 381 -19.75 20.79 29.35
CA HIS A 381 -20.27 19.45 29.09
C HIS A 381 -20.66 18.72 30.38
N GLN A 382 -19.81 18.77 31.42
CA GLN A 382 -20.10 18.19 32.74
C GLN A 382 -21.33 18.81 33.40
N ALA A 383 -21.47 20.14 33.33
CA ALA A 383 -22.63 20.85 33.88
C ALA A 383 -23.93 20.44 33.17
N ASN A 384 -23.92 20.32 31.85
CA ASN A 384 -25.09 19.87 31.09
C ASN A 384 -25.46 18.41 31.39
N LYS A 385 -24.46 17.53 31.54
CA LYS A 385 -24.66 16.12 31.91
C LYS A 385 -25.26 15.98 33.32
N SER A 386 -24.82 16.82 34.26
CA SER A 386 -25.39 16.90 35.61
C SER A 386 -26.85 17.38 35.57
N LYS A 387 -27.14 18.47 34.86
CA LYS A 387 -28.52 18.99 34.70
C LYS A 387 -29.47 17.95 34.08
N MET A 388 -29.04 17.24 33.04
CA MET A 388 -29.85 16.17 32.45
C MET A 388 -30.13 15.03 33.44
N LYS A 389 -29.14 14.61 34.23
CA LYS A 389 -29.35 13.60 35.28
C LYS A 389 -30.35 14.07 36.32
N THR A 390 -30.24 15.32 36.80
CA THR A 390 -31.19 15.88 37.77
C THR A 390 -32.61 15.94 37.19
N PHE A 391 -32.76 16.35 35.92
CA PHE A 391 -34.05 16.38 35.23
C PHE A 391 -34.67 14.98 35.10
N LEU A 392 -33.88 13.97 34.72
CA LEU A 392 -34.33 12.58 34.63
C LEU A 392 -34.80 12.03 35.98
N VAL A 393 -34.07 12.32 37.05
CA VAL A 393 -34.45 11.89 38.42
C VAL A 393 -35.72 12.59 38.88
N LEU A 394 -35.87 13.90 38.65
CA LEU A 394 -37.07 14.65 39.00
C LEU A 394 -38.29 14.17 38.20
N SER A 395 -38.12 13.90 36.91
CA SER A 395 -39.17 13.33 36.04
C SER A 395 -39.64 11.97 36.56
N LEU A 396 -38.69 11.09 36.92
CA LEU A 396 -39.01 9.77 37.48
C LEU A 396 -39.70 9.87 38.85
N LEU A 397 -39.30 10.81 39.71
CA LEU A 397 -39.97 11.05 40.99
C LEU A 397 -41.41 11.55 40.77
N LEU A 398 -41.63 12.45 39.82
CA LEU A 398 -42.96 12.97 39.51
C LEU A 398 -43.89 11.86 38.99
N THR A 399 -43.39 10.96 38.12
CA THR A 399 -44.19 9.84 37.61
C THR A 399 -44.52 8.84 38.71
N ILE A 400 -43.60 8.58 39.63
CA ILE A 400 -43.84 7.72 40.81
C ILE A 400 -44.90 8.36 41.73
N VAL A 401 -44.80 9.65 42.04
CA VAL A 401 -45.79 10.36 42.88
C VAL A 401 -47.16 10.36 42.23
N ALA A 402 -47.25 10.63 40.92
CA ALA A 402 -48.51 10.59 40.18
C ALA A 402 -49.14 9.18 40.21
N ALA A 403 -48.33 8.13 40.06
CA ALA A 403 -48.80 6.75 40.16
C ALA A 403 -49.33 6.42 41.56
N VAL A 404 -48.63 6.83 42.62
CA VAL A 404 -49.06 6.61 44.01
C VAL A 404 -50.38 7.35 44.33
N LEU A 405 -50.51 8.61 43.91
CA LEU A 405 -51.75 9.38 44.10
C LEU A 405 -52.94 8.75 43.36
N TYR A 406 -52.72 8.24 42.15
CA TYR A 406 -53.75 7.52 41.40
C TYR A 406 -54.26 6.29 42.16
N PHE A 407 -53.36 5.52 42.78
CA PHE A 407 -53.72 4.33 43.57
C PHE A 407 -54.38 4.64 44.94
N ILE A 408 -54.29 5.88 45.43
CA ILE A 408 -54.94 6.29 46.69
C ILE A 408 -56.35 6.85 46.43
N LEU A 409 -56.58 7.43 45.25
CA LEU A 409 -57.83 8.12 44.89
C LEU A 409 -58.84 7.25 44.12
N VAL A 410 -58.42 6.07 43.66
CA VAL A 410 -59.25 5.02 43.05
C VAL A 410 -59.29 3.84 44.01
#